data_AF-A0A3S4FU77-F1
#
_entry.id   AF-A0A3S4FU77-F1
#
_cell.length_a   1.000
_cell.length_b   1.000
_cell.length_c   1.000
_cell.angle_alpha   90.00
_cell.angle_beta   90.00
_cell.angle_gamma   90.00
#
_symmetry.space_group_name_H-M   'P 1'
#
loop_
_entity.id
_entity.type
_entity.pdbx_description
1 polymer ?
#
loop_
_entity_poly.entity_id
_entity_poly.type
_entity_poly.pdbx_seq_one_letter_code
_entity_poly.pdbx_strand_id
1 'polypeptide(L)'
;MVRLEHNDPLMLARQLPIKSVALILAGGRGSRLKDLTNKRAKPAVHFGGKFRIIDFALSNCLNSGIRRIGVITQYQSHTLVQHIQRGWSFFSEEMNEFVDLLPAQQRMHGENWYRGTADAVTQNLDIIRRYKAEYVVILAGDHIYKQDYSRMLIDHVEKGARCTVACIPVPIEEAPAFGVMAVDENERIIDFIEKPTNPPAMPGDPTKSLASMGIYVFDADYLYELLEQDDNDENSSHDFGKDLIPKITKAGAAYAHPFPLSCVQSDPQSEPYWRDVGTLEAYWKANLDLASVTPELDMYDQHWPIRTHMESLPPAKFVQDRSGSHGMTLNSLVSGGCIISGSVVVQSVLFPRVRVNSFCNIDSAVLLPDVWVGRSSRLRRCVIDRACVIPEGMVIGEDAEEDARRFHRSEEGIVLVTREMLRQLGYKQER
;
A
#
# COMPACT_ATOMS: atom_id res chain seq x y z
N MET A 1 -13.93 41.05 -5.79
CA MET A 1 -14.29 39.67 -6.19
C MET A 1 -13.73 39.47 -7.59
N VAL A 2 -12.47 39.05 -7.69
CA VAL A 2 -11.81 38.86 -9.00
C VAL A 2 -12.36 37.57 -9.58
N ARG A 3 -13.16 37.66 -10.64
CA ARG A 3 -13.44 36.52 -11.52
C ARG A 3 -12.15 36.23 -12.26
N LEU A 4 -11.36 35.30 -11.74
CA LEU A 4 -10.14 34.83 -12.39
C LEU A 4 -10.55 33.95 -13.58
N GLU A 5 -10.03 34.31 -14.75
CA GLU A 5 -10.28 33.61 -16.01
C GLU A 5 -9.87 32.14 -15.90
N HIS A 6 -10.72 31.23 -16.37
CA HIS A 6 -10.51 29.77 -16.39
C HIS A 6 -9.31 29.30 -17.25
N ASN A 7 -8.47 30.21 -17.75
CA ASN A 7 -7.52 29.94 -18.84
C ASN A 7 -6.03 30.05 -18.46
N ASP A 8 -5.67 30.21 -17.18
CA ASP A 8 -4.26 30.08 -16.76
C ASP A 8 -3.98 28.62 -16.31
N PRO A 9 -3.24 27.82 -17.11
CA PRO A 9 -2.93 26.42 -16.79
C PRO A 9 -2.22 26.26 -15.45
N LEU A 10 -1.43 27.27 -15.05
CA LEU A 10 -0.63 27.25 -13.83
C LEU A 10 -1.50 27.45 -12.58
N MET A 11 -2.56 28.25 -12.71
CA MET A 11 -3.57 28.37 -11.66
C MET A 11 -4.47 27.14 -11.61
N LEU A 12 -4.81 26.56 -12.76
CA LEU A 12 -5.62 25.32 -12.81
C LEU A 12 -4.90 24.18 -12.07
N ALA A 13 -3.61 23.97 -12.33
CA ALA A 13 -2.79 22.96 -11.66
C ALA A 13 -2.85 23.05 -10.12
N ARG A 14 -2.94 24.27 -9.57
CA ARG A 14 -3.04 24.50 -8.12
C ARG A 14 -4.47 24.45 -7.58
N GLN A 15 -5.47 24.83 -8.37
CA GLN A 15 -6.87 24.88 -7.94
C GLN A 15 -7.52 23.50 -7.92
N LEU A 16 -7.17 22.61 -8.86
CA LEU A 16 -7.77 21.29 -8.96
C LEU A 16 -7.61 20.47 -7.65
N PRO A 17 -6.42 20.33 -7.05
CA PRO A 17 -6.27 19.61 -5.78
C PRO A 17 -7.12 20.17 -4.63
N ILE A 18 -7.30 21.50 -4.56
CA ILE A 18 -8.12 22.17 -3.53
C ILE A 18 -9.60 21.81 -3.71
N LYS A 19 -10.05 21.67 -4.95
CA LYS A 19 -11.42 21.27 -5.32
C LYS A 19 -11.65 19.76 -5.23
N SER A 20 -10.59 18.98 -5.05
CA SER A 20 -10.65 17.52 -4.95
C SER A 20 -10.78 16.99 -3.52
N VAL A 21 -11.36 15.80 -3.38
CA VAL A 21 -11.30 14.97 -2.17
C VAL A 21 -10.72 13.61 -2.56
N ALA A 22 -9.79 13.08 -1.77
CA ALA A 22 -9.30 11.72 -1.94
C ALA A 22 -10.08 10.74 -1.05
N LEU A 23 -10.49 9.60 -1.60
CA LEU A 23 -11.08 8.50 -0.85
C LEU A 23 -10.16 7.29 -0.96
N ILE A 24 -9.55 6.91 0.16
CA ILE A 24 -8.64 5.77 0.27
C ILE A 24 -9.43 4.55 0.71
N LEU A 25 -9.54 3.58 -0.17
CA LEU A 25 -10.14 2.28 0.10
C LEU A 25 -9.14 1.43 0.89
N ALA A 26 -9.34 1.35 2.21
CA ALA A 26 -8.47 0.64 3.14
C ALA A 26 -9.13 -0.61 3.76
N GLY A 27 -10.14 -1.18 3.08
CA GLY A 27 -10.90 -2.35 3.51
C GLY A 27 -10.28 -3.71 3.15
N GLY A 28 -9.23 -3.75 2.32
CA GLY A 28 -8.65 -4.97 1.79
C GLY A 28 -8.10 -5.92 2.88
N ARG A 29 -8.64 -7.15 2.93
CA ARG A 29 -8.16 -8.21 3.85
C ARG A 29 -6.74 -8.70 3.48
N GLY A 30 -6.35 -8.61 2.20
CA GLY A 30 -5.03 -9.06 1.73
C GLY A 30 -4.78 -10.55 2.03
N SER A 31 -5.72 -11.43 1.70
CA SER A 31 -5.66 -12.87 2.02
C SER A 31 -4.43 -13.59 1.45
N ARG A 32 -3.86 -13.09 0.35
CA ARG A 32 -2.64 -13.60 -0.27
C ARG A 32 -1.37 -13.39 0.59
N LEU A 33 -1.42 -12.49 1.59
CA LEU A 33 -0.36 -12.30 2.59
C LEU A 33 -0.44 -13.28 3.78
N LYS A 34 -1.38 -14.24 3.74
CA LYS A 34 -1.52 -15.32 4.74
C LYS A 34 -1.61 -14.76 6.15
N ASP A 35 -0.82 -15.30 7.09
CA ASP A 35 -0.89 -14.93 8.49
C ASP A 35 -0.44 -13.49 8.79
N LEU A 36 0.23 -12.81 7.85
CA LEU A 36 0.70 -11.44 8.02
C LEU A 36 -0.46 -10.43 8.15
N THR A 37 -1.66 -10.77 7.66
CA THR A 37 -2.87 -9.93 7.73
C THR A 37 -3.96 -10.51 8.64
N ASN A 38 -3.66 -11.58 9.41
CA ASN A 38 -4.67 -12.18 10.30
C ASN A 38 -5.18 -11.20 11.38
N LYS A 39 -4.30 -10.33 11.89
CA LYS A 39 -4.58 -9.39 13.00
C LYS A 39 -4.48 -7.91 12.61
N ARG A 40 -4.38 -7.62 11.31
CA ARG A 40 -4.23 -6.25 10.78
C ARG A 40 -4.72 -6.19 9.33
N ALA A 41 -5.31 -5.07 8.94
CA ALA A 41 -5.62 -4.79 7.53
C ALA A 41 -4.32 -4.71 6.69
N LYS A 42 -4.39 -5.04 5.40
CA LYS A 42 -3.23 -4.93 4.49
C LYS A 42 -2.62 -3.51 4.45
N PRO A 43 -3.41 -2.41 4.39
CA PRO A 43 -2.88 -1.04 4.49
C PRO A 43 -2.06 -0.76 5.76
N ALA A 44 -2.30 -1.53 6.84
CA ALA A 44 -1.60 -1.40 8.11
C ALA A 44 -0.35 -2.28 8.24
N VAL A 45 0.00 -3.05 7.20
CA VAL A 45 1.22 -3.86 7.18
C VAL A 45 2.44 -2.92 7.19
N HIS A 46 3.45 -3.31 7.98
CA HIS A 46 4.69 -2.56 8.15
C HIS A 46 5.57 -2.63 6.90
N PHE A 47 6.21 -1.53 6.51
CA PHE A 47 7.09 -1.47 5.34
C PHE A 47 8.28 -0.52 5.57
N GLY A 48 9.42 -0.83 4.97
CA GLY A 48 10.57 0.08 4.89
C GLY A 48 11.14 0.55 6.23
N GLY A 49 11.12 -0.33 7.24
CA GLY A 49 11.71 -0.09 8.56
C GLY A 49 10.91 0.84 9.49
N LYS A 50 10.06 1.73 8.98
CA LYS A 50 9.26 2.64 9.85
C LYS A 50 7.85 2.94 9.38
N PHE A 51 7.52 2.64 8.13
CA PHE A 51 6.25 3.02 7.50
C PHE A 51 5.20 1.93 7.62
N ARG A 52 3.97 2.28 7.23
CA ARG A 52 2.94 1.33 6.80
C ARG A 52 2.54 1.61 5.36
N ILE A 53 1.95 0.63 4.69
CA ILE A 53 1.61 0.74 3.26
C ILE A 53 0.71 1.96 2.99
N ILE A 54 -0.28 2.24 3.84
CA ILE A 54 -1.19 3.39 3.66
C ILE A 54 -0.49 4.76 3.65
N ASP A 55 0.71 4.86 4.27
CA ASP A 55 1.45 6.12 4.35
C ASP A 55 1.83 6.63 2.96
N PHE A 56 2.00 5.75 1.97
CA PHE A 56 2.33 6.14 0.59
C PHE A 56 1.16 6.86 -0.08
N ALA A 57 -0.04 6.28 -0.06
CA ALA A 57 -1.23 6.92 -0.62
C ALA A 57 -1.54 8.26 0.07
N LEU A 58 -1.48 8.30 1.40
CA LEU A 58 -1.72 9.52 2.17
C LEU A 58 -0.67 10.61 1.89
N SER A 59 0.61 10.24 1.77
CA SER A 59 1.68 11.19 1.46
C SER A 59 1.57 11.70 0.03
N ASN A 60 1.19 10.83 -0.92
CA ASN A 60 0.92 11.25 -2.30
C ASN A 60 -0.21 12.29 -2.34
N CYS A 61 -1.32 12.09 -1.60
CA CYS A 61 -2.37 13.11 -1.47
C CYS A 61 -1.81 14.43 -0.94
N LEU A 62 -1.10 14.36 0.19
CA LEU A 62 -0.55 15.53 0.86
C LEU A 62 0.40 16.33 -0.04
N ASN A 63 1.32 15.65 -0.70
CA ASN A 63 2.34 16.24 -1.58
C ASN A 63 1.74 16.74 -2.89
N SER A 64 0.65 16.13 -3.38
CA SER A 64 -0.12 16.60 -4.54
C SER A 64 -1.05 17.78 -4.21
N GLY A 65 -1.09 18.23 -2.95
CA GLY A 65 -1.96 19.32 -2.51
C GLY A 65 -3.40 18.91 -2.16
N ILE A 66 -3.73 17.62 -2.17
CA ILE A 66 -5.04 17.10 -1.76
C ILE A 66 -5.01 16.84 -0.25
N ARG A 67 -5.59 17.78 0.51
CA ARG A 67 -5.54 17.77 2.00
C ARG A 67 -6.86 17.36 2.65
N ARG A 68 -7.85 17.01 1.85
CA ARG A 68 -9.16 16.47 2.26
C ARG A 68 -9.22 15.00 1.89
N ILE A 69 -9.09 14.14 2.90
CA ILE A 69 -8.91 12.71 2.69
C ILE A 69 -9.93 11.94 3.52
N GLY A 70 -10.68 11.04 2.89
CA GLY A 70 -11.51 10.04 3.58
C GLY A 70 -10.84 8.67 3.51
N VAL A 71 -10.65 8.01 4.65
CA VAL A 71 -10.08 6.67 4.74
C VAL A 71 -11.19 5.68 5.10
N ILE A 72 -11.59 4.86 4.14
CA ILE A 72 -12.70 3.93 4.28
C ILE A 72 -12.16 2.59 4.82
N THR A 73 -12.63 2.19 5.99
CA THR A 73 -12.11 1.00 6.69
C THR A 73 -13.21 -0.03 6.97
N GLN A 74 -12.84 -1.31 6.99
CA GLN A 74 -13.78 -2.41 7.23
C GLN A 74 -13.19 -3.47 8.16
N TYR A 75 -12.20 -4.25 7.68
CA TYR A 75 -11.66 -5.40 8.39
C TYR A 75 -10.46 -5.05 9.28
N GLN A 76 -10.39 -5.60 10.51
CA GLN A 76 -9.23 -5.54 11.43
C GLN A 76 -8.55 -4.15 11.49
N SER A 77 -9.37 -3.10 11.57
CA SER A 77 -8.93 -1.71 11.39
C SER A 77 -8.35 -1.07 12.66
N HIS A 78 -8.40 -1.72 13.83
CA HIS A 78 -7.95 -1.10 15.08
C HIS A 78 -6.51 -0.55 15.00
N THR A 79 -5.58 -1.35 14.48
CA THR A 79 -4.18 -0.91 14.33
C THR A 79 -4.05 0.20 13.29
N LEU A 80 -4.85 0.16 12.21
CA LEU A 80 -4.88 1.18 11.17
C LEU A 80 -5.39 2.52 11.72
N VAL A 81 -6.55 2.51 12.38
CA VAL A 81 -7.16 3.67 13.04
C VAL A 81 -6.19 4.30 14.03
N GLN A 82 -5.54 3.49 14.89
CA GLN A 82 -4.54 4.00 15.83
C GLN A 82 -3.35 4.66 15.13
N HIS A 83 -2.93 4.15 13.97
CA HIS A 83 -1.85 4.73 13.19
C HIS A 83 -2.23 6.05 12.54
N ILE A 84 -3.43 6.13 11.95
CA ILE A 84 -3.98 7.39 11.42
C ILE A 84 -4.09 8.43 12.55
N GLN A 85 -4.64 8.03 13.71
CA GLN A 85 -4.80 8.92 14.86
C GLN A 85 -3.47 9.52 15.36
N ARG A 86 -2.38 8.75 15.31
CA ARG A 86 -1.07 9.21 15.83
C ARG A 86 -0.19 9.88 14.77
N GLY A 87 -0.28 9.46 13.51
CA GLY A 87 0.59 9.94 12.43
C GLY A 87 0.00 11.03 11.56
N TRP A 88 -1.34 11.07 11.48
CA TRP A 88 -2.10 11.81 10.47
C TRP A 88 -3.18 12.74 11.04
N SER A 89 -3.33 12.87 12.36
CA SER A 89 -4.27 13.79 13.01
C SER A 89 -3.67 15.17 13.32
N PHE A 90 -2.89 15.74 12.40
CA PHE A 90 -2.27 17.07 12.54
C PHE A 90 -2.95 18.16 11.69
N PHE A 91 -4.01 17.80 10.96
CA PHE A 91 -4.77 18.72 10.11
C PHE A 91 -5.70 19.61 10.93
N SER A 92 -6.04 20.77 10.36
CA SER A 92 -7.01 21.70 10.93
C SER A 92 -8.19 21.86 9.97
N GLU A 93 -9.39 21.49 10.42
CA GLU A 93 -10.61 21.57 9.62
C GLU A 93 -10.93 23.01 9.16
N GLU A 94 -10.56 24.02 9.95
CA GLU A 94 -10.73 25.43 9.61
C GLU A 94 -9.96 25.84 8.34
N MET A 95 -8.87 25.12 8.03
CA MET A 95 -8.08 25.31 6.81
C MET A 95 -8.61 24.48 5.63
N ASN A 96 -9.77 23.82 5.79
CA ASN A 96 -10.35 22.88 4.85
C ASN A 96 -9.45 21.65 4.61
N GLU A 97 -8.86 21.12 5.69
CA GLU A 97 -7.95 19.97 5.67
C GLU A 97 -8.36 18.95 6.73
N PHE A 98 -8.42 17.67 6.38
CA PHE A 98 -8.80 16.59 7.30
C PHE A 98 -8.40 15.21 6.77
N VAL A 99 -8.31 14.26 7.70
CA VAL A 99 -8.28 12.82 7.42
C VAL A 99 -9.42 12.17 8.18
N ASP A 100 -10.53 11.96 7.50
CA ASP A 100 -11.75 11.39 8.07
C ASP A 100 -11.70 9.87 8.01
N LEU A 101 -11.96 9.22 9.15
CA LEU A 101 -12.09 7.78 9.23
C LEU A 101 -13.55 7.39 8.98
N LEU A 102 -13.78 6.63 7.91
CA LEU A 102 -15.11 6.18 7.47
C LEU A 102 -15.25 4.66 7.69
N PRO A 103 -15.50 4.19 8.92
CA PRO A 103 -15.71 2.77 9.20
C PRO A 103 -17.06 2.30 8.65
N ALA A 104 -17.16 1.02 8.32
CA ALA A 104 -18.45 0.40 8.04
C ALA A 104 -19.41 0.61 9.22
N GLN A 105 -20.53 1.28 8.97
CA GLN A 105 -21.55 1.58 9.99
C GLN A 105 -22.62 0.49 10.01
N GLN A 106 -23.04 0.10 11.21
CA GLN A 106 -24.15 -0.83 11.40
C GLN A 106 -25.48 -0.07 11.15
N ARG A 107 -26.17 -0.32 10.03
CA ARG A 107 -27.53 0.19 9.79
C ARG A 107 -28.57 -0.82 10.32
N MET A 108 -29.77 -0.33 10.63
CA MET A 108 -30.81 -1.05 11.40
C MET A 108 -31.36 -2.34 10.73
N HIS A 109 -31.02 -2.64 9.47
CA HIS A 109 -31.49 -3.82 8.74
C HIS A 109 -30.39 -4.41 7.83
N GLY A 110 -29.76 -5.53 8.21
CA GLY A 110 -28.89 -6.34 7.34
C GLY A 110 -27.60 -6.87 7.97
N GLU A 111 -26.91 -7.79 7.27
CA GLU A 111 -25.51 -8.17 7.57
C GLU A 111 -24.58 -7.05 7.07
N ASN A 112 -23.99 -6.32 8.02
CA ASN A 112 -23.50 -4.94 7.85
C ASN A 112 -22.03 -4.84 7.38
N TRP A 113 -21.69 -5.53 6.31
CA TRP A 113 -20.37 -5.43 5.68
C TRP A 113 -20.50 -4.75 4.32
N TYR A 114 -19.50 -3.94 3.93
CA TYR A 114 -19.43 -3.45 2.55
C TYR A 114 -19.47 -4.64 1.60
N ARG A 115 -20.44 -4.65 0.69
CA ARG A 115 -20.66 -5.70 -0.32
C ARG A 115 -19.52 -5.73 -1.33
N GLY A 116 -19.00 -4.55 -1.66
CA GLY A 116 -17.87 -4.35 -2.56
C GLY A 116 -17.21 -2.99 -2.35
N THR A 117 -16.23 -2.67 -3.20
CA THR A 117 -15.46 -1.43 -3.08
C THR A 117 -16.29 -0.18 -3.38
N ALA A 118 -17.28 -0.26 -4.28
CA ALA A 118 -18.17 0.86 -4.60
C ALA A 118 -19.21 1.08 -3.50
N ASP A 119 -19.81 0.00 -2.96
CA ASP A 119 -20.75 0.06 -1.84
C ASP A 119 -20.13 0.76 -0.60
N ALA A 120 -18.82 0.57 -0.38
CA ALA A 120 -18.10 1.25 0.68
C ALA A 120 -18.13 2.79 0.56
N VAL A 121 -18.16 3.31 -0.67
CA VAL A 121 -18.32 4.74 -0.96
C VAL A 121 -19.80 5.13 -0.86
N THR A 122 -20.71 4.33 -1.42
CA THR A 122 -22.16 4.54 -1.40
C THR A 122 -22.70 4.72 0.02
N GLN A 123 -22.31 3.85 0.96
CA GLN A 123 -22.79 3.93 2.35
C GLN A 123 -22.37 5.23 3.07
N ASN A 124 -21.29 5.86 2.60
CA ASN A 124 -20.74 7.12 3.15
C ASN A 124 -21.09 8.34 2.29
N LEU A 125 -21.95 8.19 1.27
CA LEU A 125 -22.24 9.23 0.30
C LEU A 125 -22.81 10.51 0.95
N ASP A 126 -23.62 10.38 2.00
CA ASP A 126 -24.17 11.49 2.77
C ASP A 126 -23.10 12.38 3.43
N ILE A 127 -21.98 11.77 3.83
CA ILE A 127 -20.83 12.48 4.40
C ILE A 127 -20.03 13.11 3.26
N ILE A 128 -19.73 12.32 2.22
CA ILE A 128 -18.91 12.74 1.09
C ILE A 128 -19.52 13.94 0.36
N ARG A 129 -20.84 13.96 0.14
CA ARG A 129 -21.56 15.09 -0.48
C ARG A 129 -21.38 16.40 0.31
N ARG A 130 -21.19 16.35 1.63
CA ARG A 130 -20.99 17.56 2.46
C ARG A 130 -19.64 18.21 2.23
N TYR A 131 -18.65 17.46 1.74
CA TYR A 131 -17.34 18.02 1.39
C TYR A 131 -17.40 18.94 0.16
N LYS A 132 -18.46 18.86 -0.64
CA LYS A 132 -18.67 19.69 -1.85
C LYS A 132 -17.45 19.69 -2.77
N ALA A 133 -16.93 18.49 -3.05
CA ALA A 133 -15.82 18.32 -3.99
C ALA A 133 -16.34 18.42 -5.43
N GLU A 134 -15.51 18.98 -6.33
CA GLU A 134 -15.79 18.91 -7.78
C GLU A 134 -15.20 17.62 -8.38
N TYR A 135 -14.10 17.13 -7.80
CA TYR A 135 -13.44 15.90 -8.22
C TYR A 135 -13.25 14.95 -7.05
N VAL A 136 -13.39 13.66 -7.30
CA VAL A 136 -13.15 12.61 -6.31
C VAL A 136 -12.02 11.70 -6.81
N VAL A 137 -10.96 11.58 -6.02
CA VAL A 137 -9.82 10.70 -6.30
C VAL A 137 -9.97 9.42 -5.48
N ILE A 138 -10.32 8.31 -6.11
CA ILE A 138 -10.42 7.00 -5.47
C ILE A 138 -9.05 6.33 -5.51
N LEU A 139 -8.56 5.88 -4.35
CA LEU A 139 -7.23 5.30 -4.19
C LEU A 139 -7.30 3.95 -3.49
N ALA A 140 -6.58 2.96 -4.03
CA ALA A 140 -6.22 1.76 -3.30
C ALA A 140 -5.19 2.08 -2.20
N GLY A 141 -5.53 1.81 -0.94
CA GLY A 141 -4.68 2.10 0.23
C GLY A 141 -3.62 1.04 0.54
N ASP A 142 -3.48 0.04 -0.31
CA ASP A 142 -2.67 -1.16 -0.07
C ASP A 142 -1.58 -1.41 -1.13
N HIS A 143 -1.23 -0.38 -1.90
CA HIS A 143 -0.12 -0.37 -2.87
C HIS A 143 1.00 0.58 -2.42
N ILE A 144 2.23 0.33 -2.90
CA ILE A 144 3.41 1.16 -2.62
C ILE A 144 3.87 1.81 -3.92
N TYR A 145 3.82 3.15 -3.96
CA TYR A 145 4.20 3.97 -5.10
C TYR A 145 4.32 5.45 -4.69
N LYS A 146 4.98 6.25 -5.55
CA LYS A 146 5.00 7.71 -5.45
C LYS A 146 4.36 8.30 -6.71
N GLN A 147 3.30 9.10 -6.53
CA GLN A 147 2.56 9.70 -7.64
C GLN A 147 2.05 11.08 -7.29
N ASP A 148 2.17 12.00 -8.25
CA ASP A 148 1.60 13.33 -8.19
C ASP A 148 0.20 13.34 -8.83
N TYR A 149 -0.84 13.27 -7.99
CA TYR A 149 -2.22 13.27 -8.44
C TYR A 149 -2.66 14.60 -9.06
N SER A 150 -1.94 15.71 -8.83
CA SER A 150 -2.26 16.98 -9.47
C SER A 150 -2.10 16.88 -11.00
N ARG A 151 -1.12 16.12 -11.47
CA ARG A 151 -0.90 15.83 -12.90
C ARG A 151 -2.00 14.97 -13.48
N MET A 152 -2.46 13.96 -12.74
CA MET A 152 -3.59 13.12 -13.16
C MET A 152 -4.90 13.91 -13.21
N LEU A 153 -5.12 14.85 -12.28
CA LEU A 153 -6.28 15.75 -12.29
C LEU A 153 -6.24 16.71 -13.49
N ILE A 154 -5.07 17.25 -13.84
CA ILE A 154 -4.90 18.10 -15.03
C ILE A 154 -5.27 17.29 -16.29
N ASP A 155 -4.70 16.10 -16.45
CA ASP A 155 -4.97 15.23 -17.60
C ASP A 155 -6.46 14.85 -17.71
N HIS A 156 -7.11 14.57 -16.58
CA HIS A 156 -8.56 14.32 -16.51
C HIS A 156 -9.38 15.50 -17.05
N VAL A 157 -9.04 16.72 -16.64
CA VAL A 157 -9.75 17.94 -17.05
C VAL A 157 -9.46 18.33 -18.50
N GLU A 158 -8.21 18.21 -18.94
CA GLU A 158 -7.80 18.53 -20.32
C GLU A 158 -8.48 17.61 -21.34
N LYS A 159 -8.68 16.33 -20.98
CA LYS A 159 -9.42 15.35 -21.81
C LYS A 159 -10.94 15.51 -21.72
N GLY A 160 -11.46 16.29 -20.77
CA GLY A 160 -12.89 16.38 -20.49
C GLY A 160 -13.50 15.01 -20.12
N ALA A 161 -12.72 14.16 -19.46
CA ALA A 161 -13.14 12.82 -19.08
C ALA A 161 -14.12 12.87 -17.90
N ARG A 162 -15.05 11.89 -17.81
CA ARG A 162 -15.90 11.72 -16.60
C ARG A 162 -15.24 10.82 -15.57
N CYS A 163 -14.43 9.88 -16.04
CA CYS A 163 -13.60 8.99 -15.24
C CYS A 163 -12.24 8.82 -15.91
N THR A 164 -11.17 8.98 -15.14
CA THR A 164 -9.80 8.70 -15.57
C THR A 164 -9.20 7.60 -14.72
N VAL A 165 -8.64 6.56 -15.33
CA VAL A 165 -8.07 5.38 -14.67
C VAL A 165 -6.55 5.40 -14.85
N ALA A 166 -5.79 5.39 -13.76
CA ALA A 166 -4.33 5.26 -13.87
C ALA A 166 -3.96 3.82 -14.30
N CYS A 167 -3.05 3.73 -15.27
CA CYS A 167 -2.64 2.45 -15.85
C CYS A 167 -1.12 2.31 -15.98
N ILE A 168 -0.66 1.06 -15.93
CA ILE A 168 0.75 0.69 -16.07
C ILE A 168 0.88 -0.64 -16.84
N PRO A 169 1.86 -0.77 -17.77
CA PRO A 169 2.19 -2.06 -18.36
C PRO A 169 2.77 -3.01 -17.31
N VAL A 170 2.22 -4.22 -17.21
CA VAL A 170 2.72 -5.29 -16.34
C VAL A 170 3.00 -6.55 -17.16
N PRO A 171 3.91 -7.43 -16.71
CA PRO A 171 4.10 -8.74 -17.33
C PRO A 171 2.77 -9.50 -17.45
N ILE A 172 2.54 -10.15 -18.59
CA ILE A 172 1.26 -10.82 -18.89
C ILE A 172 0.93 -11.94 -17.89
N GLU A 173 1.96 -12.53 -17.25
CA GLU A 173 1.83 -13.57 -16.24
C GLU A 173 1.26 -13.04 -14.91
N GLU A 174 1.46 -11.76 -14.62
CA GLU A 174 0.98 -11.08 -13.40
C GLU A 174 -0.39 -10.38 -13.61
N ALA A 175 -0.73 -10.08 -14.87
CA ALA A 175 -1.95 -9.40 -15.28
C ALA A 175 -3.28 -10.01 -14.79
N PRO A 176 -3.43 -11.35 -14.57
CA PRO A 176 -4.69 -11.92 -14.06
C PRO A 176 -5.11 -11.40 -12.67
N ALA A 177 -4.20 -10.79 -11.91
CA ALA A 177 -4.49 -10.19 -10.61
C ALA A 177 -5.16 -8.81 -10.70
N PHE A 178 -5.19 -8.18 -11.88
CA PHE A 178 -5.57 -6.78 -12.09
C PHE A 178 -6.72 -6.64 -13.10
N GLY A 179 -7.32 -5.45 -13.16
CA GLY A 179 -8.18 -5.07 -14.27
C GLY A 179 -7.33 -4.73 -15.49
N VAL A 180 -7.55 -5.43 -16.60
CA VAL A 180 -6.82 -5.21 -17.86
C VAL A 180 -7.68 -4.37 -18.79
N MET A 181 -7.06 -3.37 -19.42
CA MET A 181 -7.75 -2.46 -20.32
C MET A 181 -7.07 -2.37 -21.68
N ALA A 182 -7.87 -2.05 -22.70
CA ALA A 182 -7.37 -1.64 -24.01
C ALA A 182 -7.74 -0.17 -24.23
N VAL A 183 -6.84 0.57 -24.89
CA VAL A 183 -6.99 2.00 -25.15
C VAL A 183 -6.82 2.32 -26.63
N ASP A 184 -7.43 3.41 -27.10
CA ASP A 184 -7.21 3.96 -28.43
C ASP A 184 -6.05 4.98 -28.47
N GLU A 185 -5.85 5.63 -29.61
CA GLU A 185 -4.80 6.64 -29.83
C GLU A 185 -4.95 7.90 -28.97
N ASN A 186 -6.15 8.18 -28.45
CA ASN A 186 -6.44 9.31 -27.57
C ASN A 186 -6.51 8.87 -26.09
N GLU A 187 -6.00 7.67 -25.79
CA GLU A 187 -6.02 7.06 -24.46
C GLU A 187 -7.43 6.84 -23.91
N ARG A 188 -8.45 6.83 -24.77
CA ARG A 188 -9.81 6.47 -24.35
C ARG A 188 -9.87 4.95 -24.16
N ILE A 189 -10.48 4.52 -23.07
CA ILE A 189 -10.63 3.10 -22.77
C ILE A 189 -11.70 2.52 -23.69
N ILE A 190 -11.32 1.53 -24.52
CA ILE A 190 -12.22 0.86 -25.46
C ILE A 190 -12.79 -0.44 -24.88
N ASP A 191 -12.02 -1.11 -24.03
CA ASP A 191 -12.43 -2.34 -23.37
C ASP A 191 -11.77 -2.44 -21.99
N PHE A 192 -12.48 -3.03 -21.03
CA PHE A 192 -12.00 -3.21 -19.66
C PHE A 192 -12.54 -4.53 -19.10
N ILE A 193 -11.64 -5.37 -18.60
CA ILE A 193 -11.95 -6.67 -18.05
C ILE A 193 -11.27 -6.80 -16.69
N GLU A 194 -12.06 -6.95 -15.62
CA GLU A 194 -11.53 -7.14 -14.27
C GLU A 194 -11.06 -8.58 -14.05
N LYS A 195 -9.77 -8.76 -13.72
CA LYS A 195 -9.14 -10.04 -13.36
C LYS A 195 -9.41 -11.16 -14.39
N PRO A 196 -9.03 -10.96 -15.67
CA PRO A 196 -9.22 -11.96 -16.71
C PRO A 196 -8.33 -13.18 -16.46
N THR A 197 -8.87 -14.39 -16.64
CA THR A 197 -8.06 -15.62 -16.61
C THR A 197 -7.04 -15.68 -17.75
N ASN A 198 -7.38 -15.10 -18.91
CA ASN A 198 -6.49 -14.96 -20.05
C ASN A 198 -6.36 -13.47 -20.42
N PRO A 199 -5.39 -12.75 -19.86
CA PRO A 199 -5.27 -11.30 -20.00
C PRO A 199 -4.93 -10.91 -21.46
N PRO A 200 -5.66 -9.95 -22.06
CA PRO A 200 -5.30 -9.41 -23.36
C PRO A 200 -3.91 -8.75 -23.32
N ALA A 201 -3.08 -9.03 -24.32
CA ALA A 201 -1.79 -8.38 -24.47
C ALA A 201 -1.95 -6.96 -25.05
N MET A 202 -0.97 -6.10 -24.79
CA MET A 202 -0.91 -4.76 -25.37
C MET A 202 -0.66 -4.82 -26.88
N PRO A 203 -1.26 -3.90 -27.67
CA PRO A 203 -0.88 -3.71 -29.06
C PRO A 203 0.63 -3.38 -29.16
N GLY A 204 1.38 -4.19 -29.91
CA GLY A 204 2.82 -3.99 -30.12
C GLY A 204 3.75 -4.64 -29.10
N ASP A 205 3.24 -5.12 -27.96
CA ASP A 205 4.02 -5.89 -26.97
C ASP A 205 3.22 -7.08 -26.44
N PRO A 206 3.42 -8.30 -26.99
CA PRO A 206 2.70 -9.50 -26.55
C PRO A 206 3.10 -9.99 -25.15
N THR A 207 4.17 -9.44 -24.56
CA THR A 207 4.69 -9.87 -23.26
C THR A 207 4.07 -9.12 -22.09
N LYS A 208 3.31 -8.05 -22.37
CA LYS A 208 2.73 -7.17 -21.35
C LYS A 208 1.24 -6.94 -21.57
N SER A 209 0.54 -6.67 -20.49
CA SER A 209 -0.86 -6.20 -20.47
C SER A 209 -0.93 -4.83 -19.80
N LEU A 210 -1.85 -3.98 -20.25
CA LEU A 210 -2.08 -2.68 -19.64
C LEU A 210 -3.03 -2.84 -18.45
N ALA A 211 -2.49 -2.76 -17.24
CA ALA A 211 -3.23 -3.00 -16.01
C ALA A 211 -3.69 -1.68 -15.36
N SER A 212 -4.87 -1.73 -14.75
CA SER A 212 -5.39 -0.71 -13.85
C SER A 212 -4.70 -0.78 -12.50
N MET A 213 -4.32 0.39 -11.97
CA MET A 213 -3.65 0.49 -10.68
C MET A 213 -4.61 0.57 -9.48
N GLY A 214 -5.93 0.58 -9.72
CA GLY A 214 -6.92 0.85 -8.69
C GLY A 214 -6.93 2.32 -8.23
N ILE A 215 -6.59 3.23 -9.15
CA ILE A 215 -6.53 4.68 -8.93
C ILE A 215 -7.44 5.33 -9.97
N TYR A 216 -8.46 6.04 -9.50
CA TYR A 216 -9.49 6.63 -10.35
C TYR A 216 -9.69 8.10 -10.00
N VAL A 217 -9.86 8.95 -11.01
CA VAL A 217 -10.33 10.33 -10.84
C VAL A 217 -11.70 10.43 -11.48
N PHE A 218 -12.66 10.96 -10.73
CA PHE A 218 -14.03 11.16 -11.17
C PHE A 218 -14.45 12.62 -11.08
N ASP A 219 -15.28 13.05 -12.03
CA ASP A 219 -16.23 14.14 -11.79
C ASP A 219 -17.16 13.74 -10.63
N ALA A 220 -17.24 14.56 -9.59
CA ALA A 220 -17.96 14.21 -8.36
C ALA A 220 -19.45 13.93 -8.60
N ASP A 221 -20.14 14.80 -9.34
CA ASP A 221 -21.57 14.65 -9.64
C ASP A 221 -21.83 13.35 -10.43
N TYR A 222 -20.96 13.03 -11.38
CA TYR A 222 -21.05 11.80 -12.17
C TYR A 222 -20.86 10.55 -11.29
N LEU A 223 -19.89 10.56 -10.37
CA LEU A 223 -19.69 9.46 -9.43
C LEU A 223 -20.92 9.23 -8.55
N TYR A 224 -21.55 10.31 -8.06
CA TYR A 224 -22.71 10.20 -7.18
C TYR A 224 -23.92 9.58 -7.89
N GLU A 225 -24.22 10.05 -9.09
CA GLU A 225 -25.27 9.47 -9.93
C GLU A 225 -24.99 7.99 -10.24
N LEU A 226 -23.74 7.66 -10.54
CA LEU A 226 -23.34 6.31 -10.89
C LEU A 226 -23.48 5.34 -9.70
N LEU A 227 -23.09 5.76 -8.50
CA LEU A 227 -23.20 4.96 -7.28
C LEU A 227 -24.66 4.74 -6.86
N GLU A 228 -25.51 5.76 -6.99
CA GLU A 228 -26.96 5.62 -6.71
C GLU A 228 -27.65 4.68 -7.70
N GLN A 229 -27.23 4.69 -8.97
CA GLN A 229 -27.72 3.74 -9.96
C GLN A 229 -27.25 2.31 -9.66
N ASP A 230 -26.01 2.14 -9.21
CA ASP A 230 -25.42 0.84 -8.87
C ASP A 230 -26.02 0.23 -7.60
N ASP A 231 -26.31 1.04 -6.58
CA ASP A 231 -26.94 0.59 -5.33
C ASP A 231 -28.33 -0.02 -5.55
N ASN A 232 -29.04 0.46 -6.58
CA ASN A 232 -30.35 -0.06 -6.99
C ASN A 232 -30.28 -1.25 -7.96
N ASP A 233 -29.09 -1.68 -8.41
CA ASP A 233 -28.92 -2.81 -9.31
C ASP A 233 -28.67 -4.11 -8.53
N GLU A 234 -29.68 -4.98 -8.49
CA GLU A 234 -29.62 -6.27 -7.80
C GLU A 234 -28.61 -7.26 -8.43
N ASN A 235 -28.14 -7.01 -9.66
CA ASN A 235 -27.18 -7.87 -10.35
C ASN A 235 -25.73 -7.38 -10.20
N SER A 236 -25.51 -6.19 -9.63
CA SER A 236 -24.18 -5.63 -9.43
C SER A 236 -23.44 -6.34 -8.30
N SER A 237 -22.12 -6.49 -8.45
CA SER A 237 -21.26 -6.89 -7.34
C SER A 237 -20.79 -5.72 -6.47
N HIS A 238 -21.25 -4.50 -6.80
CA HIS A 238 -20.93 -3.24 -6.14
C HIS A 238 -19.42 -2.97 -6.02
N ASP A 239 -18.67 -3.27 -7.08
CA ASP A 239 -17.23 -3.10 -7.17
C ASP A 239 -16.83 -2.14 -8.30
N PHE A 240 -15.83 -1.28 -8.04
CA PHE A 240 -15.34 -0.34 -9.05
C PHE A 240 -14.85 -1.07 -10.31
N GLY A 241 -14.00 -2.08 -10.17
CA GLY A 241 -13.39 -2.78 -11.30
C GLY A 241 -14.39 -3.68 -12.02
N LYS A 242 -15.21 -4.42 -11.29
CA LYS A 242 -16.15 -5.39 -11.92
C LYS A 242 -17.38 -4.75 -12.54
N ASP A 243 -17.91 -3.69 -11.95
CA ASP A 243 -19.23 -3.16 -12.32
C ASP A 243 -19.12 -1.75 -12.92
N LEU A 244 -18.51 -0.81 -12.17
CA LEU A 244 -18.56 0.61 -12.55
C LEU A 244 -17.67 0.95 -13.75
N ILE A 245 -16.39 0.58 -13.72
CA ILE A 245 -15.46 0.91 -14.81
C ILE A 245 -15.96 0.32 -16.16
N PRO A 246 -16.38 -0.97 -16.25
CA PRO A 246 -16.98 -1.50 -17.48
C PRO A 246 -18.20 -0.71 -17.96
N LYS A 247 -19.06 -0.24 -17.06
CA LYS A 247 -20.25 0.56 -17.40
C LYS A 247 -19.87 1.92 -18.00
N ILE A 248 -18.87 2.59 -17.43
CA ILE A 248 -18.37 3.88 -17.92
C ILE A 248 -17.62 3.73 -19.26
N THR A 249 -16.85 2.65 -19.40
CA THR A 249 -16.16 2.29 -20.65
C THR A 249 -17.15 2.10 -21.79
N LYS A 250 -18.25 1.34 -21.56
CA LYS A 250 -19.33 1.17 -22.55
C LYS A 250 -20.04 2.48 -22.91
N ALA A 251 -20.17 3.42 -21.97
CA ALA A 251 -20.70 4.75 -22.22
C ALA A 251 -19.72 5.67 -22.94
N GLY A 252 -18.44 5.28 -23.07
CA GLY A 252 -17.44 6.03 -23.79
C GLY A 252 -16.84 7.21 -23.02
N ALA A 253 -16.97 7.21 -21.70
CA ALA A 253 -16.58 8.34 -20.85
C ALA A 253 -15.34 8.06 -19.98
N ALA A 254 -14.72 6.89 -20.14
CA ALA A 254 -13.54 6.44 -19.41
C ALA A 254 -12.26 6.68 -20.23
N TYR A 255 -11.27 7.31 -19.60
CA TYR A 255 -9.95 7.56 -20.17
C TYR A 255 -8.87 6.93 -19.30
N ALA A 256 -7.77 6.55 -19.94
CA ALA A 256 -6.58 6.06 -19.27
C ALA A 256 -5.61 7.22 -19.00
N HIS A 257 -4.91 7.12 -17.88
CA HIS A 257 -3.79 7.99 -17.53
C HIS A 257 -2.53 7.13 -17.34
N PRO A 258 -1.55 7.23 -18.25
CA PRO A 258 -0.30 6.50 -18.12
C PRO A 258 0.46 6.91 -16.85
N PHE A 259 0.74 5.95 -15.97
CA PHE A 259 1.47 6.18 -14.72
C PHE A 259 2.81 6.92 -14.87
N PRO A 260 3.65 6.69 -15.91
CA PRO A 260 4.90 7.43 -16.08
C PRO A 260 4.74 8.96 -16.13
N LEU A 261 3.57 9.48 -16.52
CA LEU A 261 3.32 10.93 -16.61
C LEU A 261 3.17 11.61 -15.24
N SER A 262 2.77 10.84 -14.22
CA SER A 262 2.56 11.32 -12.85
C SER A 262 3.40 10.61 -11.79
N CYS A 263 4.18 9.60 -12.17
CA CYS A 263 5.14 8.94 -11.30
C CYS A 263 6.19 9.94 -10.82
N VAL A 264 6.49 9.92 -9.52
CA VAL A 264 7.55 10.73 -8.93
C VAL A 264 8.75 9.84 -8.62
N GLN A 265 9.84 10.07 -9.34
CA GLN A 265 11.07 9.28 -9.22
C GLN A 265 12.31 10.18 -9.29
N SER A 266 13.34 9.82 -8.52
CA SER A 266 14.58 10.60 -8.43
C SER A 266 15.46 10.41 -9.67
N ASP A 267 15.46 9.21 -10.26
CA ASP A 267 16.13 8.92 -11.52
C ASP A 267 15.11 8.87 -12.67
N PRO A 268 15.13 9.82 -13.62
CA PRO A 268 14.23 9.83 -14.76
C PRO A 268 14.40 8.64 -15.72
N GLN A 269 15.55 7.95 -15.70
CA GLN A 269 15.82 6.80 -16.57
C GLN A 269 15.31 5.47 -16.00
N SER A 270 14.94 5.46 -14.72
CA SER A 270 14.42 4.28 -14.05
C SER A 270 12.96 4.01 -14.43
N GLU A 271 12.59 2.73 -14.40
CA GLU A 271 11.21 2.30 -14.56
C GLU A 271 10.33 2.80 -13.39
N PRO A 272 9.08 3.18 -13.64
CA PRO A 272 8.17 3.64 -12.58
C PRO A 272 7.99 2.62 -11.47
N TYR A 273 8.24 3.03 -10.22
CA TYR A 273 8.10 2.14 -9.08
C TYR A 273 6.64 2.00 -8.63
N TRP A 274 6.09 0.81 -8.81
CA TRP A 274 4.80 0.42 -8.25
C TRP A 274 4.83 -1.03 -7.79
N ARG A 275 4.40 -1.29 -6.55
CA ARG A 275 4.30 -2.63 -5.98
C ARG A 275 2.93 -2.83 -5.32
N ASP A 276 2.19 -3.85 -5.76
CA ASP A 276 0.90 -4.23 -5.15
C ASP A 276 1.08 -4.94 -3.80
N VAL A 277 2.28 -5.48 -3.56
CA VAL A 277 2.65 -6.28 -2.40
C VAL A 277 1.62 -7.37 -2.10
N GLY A 278 1.20 -8.07 -3.15
CA GLY A 278 0.14 -9.05 -3.11
C GLY A 278 0.52 -10.35 -2.43
N THR A 279 1.78 -10.81 -2.59
CA THR A 279 2.29 -12.08 -2.05
C THR A 279 3.34 -11.84 -0.96
N LEU A 280 3.61 -12.88 -0.17
CA LEU A 280 4.67 -12.84 0.85
C LEU A 280 6.05 -12.59 0.23
N GLU A 281 6.33 -13.18 -0.93
CA GLU A 281 7.58 -12.98 -1.66
C GLU A 281 7.73 -11.53 -2.10
N ALA A 282 6.71 -10.96 -2.73
CA ALA A 282 6.73 -9.57 -3.18
C ALA A 282 6.90 -8.60 -1.99
N TYR A 283 6.26 -8.90 -0.85
CA TYR A 283 6.45 -8.15 0.40
C TYR A 283 7.88 -8.18 0.92
N TRP A 284 8.46 -9.38 0.99
CA TRP A 284 9.83 -9.58 1.44
C TRP A 284 10.82 -8.88 0.50
N LYS A 285 10.66 -9.08 -0.82
CA LYS A 285 11.53 -8.50 -1.85
C LYS A 285 11.48 -6.97 -1.85
N ALA A 286 10.29 -6.38 -1.77
CA ALA A 286 10.12 -4.93 -1.73
C ALA A 286 10.75 -4.28 -0.48
N ASN A 287 10.79 -4.99 0.66
CA ASN A 287 11.51 -4.46 1.83
C ASN A 287 13.03 -4.55 1.64
N LEU A 288 13.55 -5.67 1.11
CA LEU A 288 14.99 -5.85 0.93
C LEU A 288 15.58 -4.98 -0.17
N ASP A 289 14.78 -4.60 -1.18
CA ASP A 289 15.16 -3.59 -2.18
C ASP A 289 15.71 -2.31 -1.51
N LEU A 290 15.06 -1.84 -0.45
CA LEU A 290 15.49 -0.67 0.33
C LEU A 290 16.81 -0.85 1.08
N ALA A 291 17.24 -2.10 1.32
CA ALA A 291 18.51 -2.41 1.96
C ALA A 291 19.66 -2.57 0.96
N SER A 292 19.36 -2.63 -0.34
CA SER A 292 20.35 -2.71 -1.40
C SER A 292 21.16 -1.40 -1.53
N VAL A 293 22.26 -1.45 -2.29
CA VAL A 293 23.14 -0.28 -2.48
C VAL A 293 22.43 0.83 -3.26
N THR A 294 21.63 0.44 -4.25
CA THR A 294 20.86 1.36 -5.11
C THR A 294 19.42 0.85 -5.17
N PRO A 295 18.58 1.21 -4.19
CA PRO A 295 17.17 0.81 -4.18
C PRO A 295 16.42 1.35 -5.39
N GLU A 296 15.46 0.58 -5.90
CA GLU A 296 14.53 1.04 -6.94
C GLU A 296 13.60 2.14 -6.39
N LEU A 297 13.23 2.04 -5.11
CA LEU A 297 12.45 3.07 -4.41
C LEU A 297 13.35 4.00 -3.58
N ASP A 298 13.52 5.24 -4.04
CA ASP A 298 14.24 6.26 -3.29
C ASP A 298 13.41 6.81 -2.12
N MET A 299 13.75 6.40 -0.90
CA MET A 299 13.14 6.89 0.35
C MET A 299 13.92 8.04 1.00
N TYR A 300 15.02 8.48 0.41
CA TYR A 300 15.85 9.60 0.85
C TYR A 300 15.56 10.90 0.08
N ASP A 301 14.73 10.84 -0.96
CA ASP A 301 14.20 12.03 -1.64
C ASP A 301 13.45 12.95 -0.68
N GLN A 302 13.89 14.21 -0.63
CA GLN A 302 13.33 15.27 0.19
C GLN A 302 12.24 16.08 -0.53
N HIS A 303 12.13 15.97 -1.86
CA HIS A 303 11.11 16.67 -2.64
C HIS A 303 9.75 15.97 -2.54
N TRP A 304 9.75 14.64 -2.41
CA TRP A 304 8.54 13.83 -2.20
C TRP A 304 8.63 12.97 -0.93
N PRO A 305 8.59 13.60 0.26
CA PRO A 305 8.74 12.88 1.52
C PRO A 305 7.52 12.01 1.81
N ILE A 306 7.75 10.83 2.39
CA ILE A 306 6.68 9.99 2.94
C ILE A 306 6.51 10.30 4.42
N ARG A 307 5.34 10.80 4.79
CA ARG A 307 4.94 11.09 6.17
C ARG A 307 4.47 9.80 6.84
N THR A 308 4.75 9.67 8.14
CA THR A 308 4.24 8.56 8.97
C THR A 308 4.21 8.97 10.44
N HIS A 309 3.75 8.08 11.31
CA HIS A 309 3.88 8.22 12.75
C HIS A 309 5.35 8.11 13.18
N MET A 310 5.94 9.23 13.61
CA MET A 310 7.30 9.28 14.14
C MET A 310 7.30 8.94 15.62
N GLU A 311 7.57 7.68 15.95
CA GLU A 311 7.73 7.24 17.34
C GLU A 311 9.05 7.76 17.92
N SER A 312 9.01 8.32 19.14
CA SER A 312 10.23 8.69 19.86
C SER A 312 10.97 7.44 20.32
N LEU A 313 12.10 7.16 19.67
CA LEU A 313 12.90 5.96 19.89
C LEU A 313 14.34 6.34 20.21
N PRO A 314 15.03 5.60 21.10
CA PRO A 314 16.47 5.72 21.24
C PRO A 314 17.20 5.42 19.92
N PRO A 315 18.45 5.89 19.75
CA PRO A 315 19.29 5.46 18.64
C PRO A 315 19.46 3.94 18.60
N ALA A 316 19.70 3.39 17.41
CA ALA A 316 20.11 2.00 17.26
C ALA A 316 21.43 1.76 18.02
N LYS A 317 21.48 0.71 18.84
CA LYS A 317 22.62 0.39 19.71
C LYS A 317 23.31 -0.89 19.27
N PHE A 318 24.59 -0.80 18.95
CA PHE A 318 25.46 -1.93 18.71
C PHE A 318 26.37 -2.13 19.93
N VAL A 319 26.42 -3.35 20.46
CA VAL A 319 27.25 -3.71 21.62
C VAL A 319 28.04 -4.97 21.32
N GLN A 320 29.14 -5.17 22.06
CA GLN A 320 29.87 -6.42 22.04
C GLN A 320 28.98 -7.60 22.46
N ASP A 321 29.27 -8.79 21.94
CA ASP A 321 28.64 -10.01 22.42
C ASP A 321 29.18 -10.44 23.79
N ARG A 322 28.71 -11.60 24.26
CA ARG A 322 29.17 -12.21 25.52
C ARG A 322 30.67 -12.53 25.55
N SER A 323 31.31 -12.71 24.39
CA SER A 323 32.73 -12.99 24.24
C SER A 323 33.57 -11.73 24.08
N GLY A 324 32.95 -10.55 24.08
CA GLY A 324 33.62 -9.28 23.81
C GLY A 324 33.89 -9.04 22.32
N SER A 325 33.30 -9.83 21.42
CA SER A 325 33.47 -9.67 19.97
C SER A 325 32.56 -8.59 19.40
N HIS A 326 32.97 -8.04 18.25
CA HIS A 326 32.21 -7.09 17.46
C HIS A 326 31.15 -7.81 16.61
N GLY A 327 30.13 -7.06 16.17
CA GLY A 327 29.15 -7.51 15.20
C GLY A 327 29.49 -7.03 13.79
N MET A 328 28.86 -7.61 12.78
CA MET A 328 29.04 -7.23 11.37
C MET A 328 27.70 -6.89 10.75
N THR A 329 27.65 -5.81 9.97
CA THR A 329 26.47 -5.38 9.22
C THR A 329 26.82 -5.14 7.77
N LEU A 330 26.03 -5.68 6.84
CA LEU A 330 26.22 -5.49 5.40
C LEU A 330 24.88 -5.26 4.71
N ASN A 331 24.75 -4.16 3.95
CA ASN A 331 23.55 -3.80 3.18
C ASN A 331 22.25 -4.03 3.98
N SER A 332 22.13 -3.36 5.13
CA SER A 332 21.05 -3.63 6.07
C SER A 332 20.51 -2.34 6.67
N LEU A 333 19.19 -2.29 6.89
CA LEU A 333 18.53 -1.19 7.55
C LEU A 333 18.26 -1.54 9.01
N VAL A 334 18.72 -0.69 9.93
CA VAL A 334 18.50 -0.87 11.38
C VAL A 334 17.79 0.35 11.94
N SER A 335 16.54 0.16 12.32
CA SER A 335 15.68 1.23 12.83
C SER A 335 15.97 1.59 14.30
N GLY A 336 15.39 2.70 14.77
CA GLY A 336 15.52 3.17 16.14
C GLY A 336 15.03 2.16 17.20
N GLY A 337 15.63 2.22 18.38
CA GLY A 337 15.32 1.33 19.51
C GLY A 337 15.90 -0.09 19.38
N CYS A 338 16.53 -0.42 18.26
CA CYS A 338 17.19 -1.71 18.08
C CYS A 338 18.41 -1.87 18.98
N ILE A 339 18.65 -3.09 19.46
CA ILE A 339 19.89 -3.45 20.16
C ILE A 339 20.45 -4.75 19.58
N ILE A 340 21.64 -4.68 18.99
CA ILE A 340 22.33 -5.80 18.33
C ILE A 340 23.62 -6.11 19.10
N SER A 341 23.77 -7.35 19.56
CA SER A 341 24.90 -7.79 20.39
C SER A 341 25.86 -8.71 19.64
N GLY A 342 26.90 -8.15 19.01
CA GLY A 342 28.00 -8.88 18.37
C GLY A 342 27.62 -9.93 17.31
N SER A 343 26.47 -9.77 16.67
CA SER A 343 25.92 -10.71 15.69
C SER A 343 26.14 -10.23 14.25
N VAL A 344 25.93 -11.13 13.29
CA VAL A 344 26.06 -10.85 11.86
C VAL A 344 24.68 -10.59 11.26
N VAL A 345 24.51 -9.44 10.58
CA VAL A 345 23.27 -9.02 9.92
C VAL A 345 23.56 -8.61 8.48
N VAL A 346 22.98 -9.32 7.51
CA VAL A 346 23.24 -9.16 6.08
C VAL A 346 21.93 -9.04 5.32
N GLN A 347 21.84 -8.10 4.37
CA GLN A 347 20.68 -7.94 3.48
C GLN A 347 19.35 -7.94 4.24
N SER A 348 19.28 -7.24 5.37
CA SER A 348 18.15 -7.38 6.30
C SER A 348 17.55 -6.03 6.67
N VAL A 349 16.25 -6.03 6.95
CA VAL A 349 15.51 -4.86 7.41
C VAL A 349 14.97 -5.12 8.81
N LEU A 350 15.52 -4.40 9.78
CA LEU A 350 15.12 -4.47 11.19
C LEU A 350 14.26 -3.24 11.52
N PHE A 351 12.99 -3.50 11.81
CA PHE A 351 12.02 -2.51 12.28
C PHE A 351 12.30 -2.09 13.73
N PRO A 352 11.54 -1.13 14.32
CA PRO A 352 11.86 -0.60 15.62
C PRO A 352 11.84 -1.63 16.74
N ARG A 353 12.67 -1.38 17.76
CA ARG A 353 12.71 -2.15 19.02
C ARG A 353 13.10 -3.63 18.85
N VAL A 354 13.69 -4.00 17.71
CA VAL A 354 14.21 -5.36 17.49
C VAL A 354 15.43 -5.61 18.37
N ARG A 355 15.43 -6.75 19.07
CA ARG A 355 16.58 -7.23 19.84
C ARG A 355 17.23 -8.41 19.15
N VAL A 356 18.52 -8.31 18.89
CA VAL A 356 19.35 -9.43 18.43
C VAL A 356 20.40 -9.76 19.49
N ASN A 357 20.27 -10.93 20.12
CA ASN A 357 21.24 -11.40 21.11
C ASN A 357 22.53 -11.91 20.46
N SER A 358 23.45 -12.41 21.29
CA SER A 358 24.78 -12.86 20.85
C SER A 358 24.74 -14.08 19.92
N PHE A 359 25.72 -14.12 19.03
CA PHE A 359 26.03 -15.26 18.15
C PHE A 359 24.96 -15.58 17.11
N CYS A 360 24.14 -14.59 16.75
CA CYS A 360 23.13 -14.76 15.70
C CYS A 360 23.73 -14.53 14.30
N ASN A 361 23.16 -15.23 13.32
CA ASN A 361 23.37 -14.97 11.91
C ASN A 361 22.01 -14.66 11.27
N ILE A 362 21.85 -13.45 10.73
CA ILE A 362 20.61 -12.98 10.12
C ILE A 362 20.93 -12.58 8.69
N ASP A 363 20.33 -13.27 7.73
CA ASP A 363 20.60 -13.09 6.30
C ASP A 363 19.29 -12.99 5.52
N SER A 364 19.15 -11.91 4.74
CA SER A 364 18.02 -11.75 3.83
C SER A 364 16.67 -11.82 4.57
N ALA A 365 16.59 -11.13 5.72
CA ALA A 365 15.46 -11.25 6.65
C ALA A 365 14.77 -9.90 6.93
N VAL A 366 13.45 -9.95 7.10
CA VAL A 366 12.62 -8.81 7.50
C VAL A 366 12.10 -9.06 8.91
N LEU A 367 12.61 -8.33 9.89
CA LEU A 367 12.24 -8.47 11.30
C LEU A 367 11.32 -7.32 11.69
N LEU A 368 10.03 -7.61 11.88
CA LEU A 368 9.00 -6.63 12.24
C LEU A 368 9.18 -6.07 13.68
N PRO A 369 8.43 -5.02 14.06
CA PRO A 369 8.66 -4.36 15.34
C PRO A 369 8.58 -5.31 16.54
N ASP A 370 9.35 -5.00 17.56
CA ASP A 370 9.39 -5.71 18.86
C ASP A 370 9.88 -7.17 18.80
N VAL A 371 10.43 -7.64 17.67
CA VAL A 371 11.01 -8.99 17.56
C VAL A 371 12.19 -9.17 18.50
N TRP A 372 12.25 -10.32 19.18
CA TRP A 372 13.35 -10.73 20.04
C TRP A 372 14.00 -12.00 19.48
N VAL A 373 15.26 -11.91 19.09
CA VAL A 373 16.05 -13.03 18.58
C VAL A 373 16.91 -13.60 19.69
N GLY A 374 16.66 -14.86 20.07
CA GLY A 374 17.44 -15.62 21.04
C GLY A 374 18.91 -15.80 20.60
N ARG A 375 19.77 -16.19 21.55
CA ARG A 375 21.20 -16.42 21.24
C ARG A 375 21.35 -17.54 20.21
N SER A 376 22.44 -17.49 19.44
CA SER A 376 22.84 -18.58 18.53
C SER A 376 21.80 -18.96 17.47
N SER A 377 20.82 -18.09 17.20
CA SER A 377 19.81 -18.31 16.16
C SER A 377 20.36 -18.00 14.77
N ARG A 378 19.92 -18.76 13.76
CA ARG A 378 20.27 -18.53 12.35
C ARG A 378 19.00 -18.38 11.53
N LEU A 379 18.83 -17.22 10.90
CA LEU A 379 17.61 -16.83 10.20
C LEU A 379 17.96 -16.45 8.77
N ARG A 380 17.41 -17.17 7.78
CA ARG A 380 17.64 -16.92 6.36
C ARG A 380 16.34 -16.84 5.57
N ARG A 381 16.22 -15.87 4.67
CA ARG A 381 15.07 -15.71 3.73
C ARG A 381 13.71 -15.79 4.44
N CYS A 382 13.53 -14.96 5.46
CA CYS A 382 12.35 -15.02 6.31
C CYS A 382 11.75 -13.64 6.65
N VAL A 383 10.47 -13.66 6.97
CA VAL A 383 9.73 -12.55 7.56
C VAL A 383 9.32 -12.97 8.97
N ILE A 384 9.81 -12.26 9.97
CA ILE A 384 9.48 -12.50 11.38
C ILE A 384 8.44 -11.47 11.80
N ASP A 385 7.20 -11.92 12.07
CA ASP A 385 6.08 -11.04 12.41
C ASP A 385 6.26 -10.36 13.78
N ARG A 386 5.46 -9.32 14.00
CA ARG A 386 5.50 -8.43 15.16
C ARG A 386 5.59 -9.20 16.48
N ALA A 387 6.53 -8.77 17.32
CA ALA A 387 6.72 -9.26 18.69
C ALA A 387 6.97 -10.77 18.80
N CYS A 388 7.41 -11.44 17.74
CA CYS A 388 7.88 -12.83 17.85
C CYS A 388 9.10 -12.92 18.77
N VAL A 389 9.06 -13.88 19.69
CA VAL A 389 10.19 -14.24 20.56
C VAL A 389 10.79 -15.53 20.01
N ILE A 390 11.84 -15.38 19.21
CA ILE A 390 12.58 -16.51 18.63
C ILE A 390 13.44 -17.14 19.74
N PRO A 391 13.28 -18.44 20.03
CA PRO A 391 14.04 -19.10 21.08
C PRO A 391 15.52 -19.25 20.72
N GLU A 392 16.35 -19.46 21.75
CA GLU A 392 17.79 -19.70 21.60
C GLU A 392 18.05 -20.92 20.72
N GLY A 393 19.00 -20.78 19.79
CA GLY A 393 19.43 -21.85 18.88
C GLY A 393 18.48 -22.14 17.70
N MET A 394 17.37 -21.40 17.52
CA MET A 394 16.45 -21.63 16.40
C MET A 394 17.11 -21.39 15.04
N VAL A 395 16.89 -22.31 14.11
CA VAL A 395 17.39 -22.28 12.73
C VAL A 395 16.20 -22.25 11.77
N ILE A 396 16.16 -21.24 10.90
CA ILE A 396 15.14 -21.02 9.87
C ILE A 396 15.83 -20.69 8.55
N GLY A 397 15.37 -21.29 7.45
CA GLY A 397 15.88 -21.07 6.10
C GLY A 397 17.04 -21.98 5.68
N GLU A 398 17.29 -23.07 6.42
CA GLU A 398 18.32 -24.07 6.13
C GLU A 398 17.75 -25.43 5.72
N ASP A 399 16.57 -25.81 6.25
CA ASP A 399 15.87 -27.07 5.94
C ASP A 399 14.45 -26.75 5.49
N ALA A 400 14.17 -26.94 4.20
CA ALA A 400 12.90 -26.56 3.60
C ALA A 400 11.72 -27.40 4.10
N GLU A 401 11.92 -28.69 4.36
CA GLU A 401 10.87 -29.58 4.84
C GLU A 401 10.50 -29.25 6.29
N GLU A 402 11.52 -29.07 7.13
CA GLU A 402 11.33 -28.74 8.54
C GLU A 402 10.80 -27.30 8.71
N ASP A 403 11.18 -26.35 7.86
CA ASP A 403 10.58 -25.01 7.83
C ASP A 403 9.10 -25.05 7.45
N ALA A 404 8.73 -25.78 6.39
CA ALA A 404 7.34 -25.91 5.94
C ALA A 404 6.45 -26.66 6.96
N ARG A 405 7.04 -27.57 7.75
CA ARG A 405 6.33 -28.26 8.84
C ARG A 405 6.05 -27.34 10.02
N ARG A 406 6.96 -26.41 10.32
CA ARG A 406 6.91 -25.53 11.51
C ARG A 406 6.16 -24.22 11.27
N PHE A 407 6.30 -23.67 10.07
CA PHE A 407 5.91 -22.30 9.74
C PHE A 407 5.25 -22.24 8.36
N HIS A 408 4.72 -21.08 7.99
CA HIS A 408 4.29 -20.87 6.61
C HIS A 408 5.52 -20.67 5.72
N ARG A 409 5.68 -21.50 4.69
CA ARG A 409 6.72 -21.38 3.66
C ARG A 409 6.07 -21.19 2.29
N SER A 410 6.44 -20.13 1.57
CA SER A 410 5.97 -19.90 0.21
C SER A 410 6.63 -20.87 -0.79
N GLU A 411 6.10 -20.95 -2.01
CA GLU A 411 6.67 -21.81 -3.07
C GLU A 411 8.09 -21.37 -3.45
N GLU A 412 8.35 -20.06 -3.43
CA GLU A 412 9.64 -19.41 -3.67
C GLU A 412 10.61 -19.52 -2.46
N GLY A 413 10.16 -20.18 -1.39
CA GLY A 413 10.96 -20.50 -0.21
C GLY A 413 11.15 -19.37 0.77
N ILE A 414 10.20 -18.42 0.85
CA ILE A 414 10.17 -17.40 1.90
C ILE A 414 9.41 -17.94 3.11
N VAL A 415 10.00 -17.85 4.30
CA VAL A 415 9.39 -18.34 5.55
C VAL A 415 8.75 -17.19 6.31
N LEU A 416 7.47 -17.30 6.67
CA LEU A 416 6.76 -16.40 7.58
C LEU A 416 6.62 -17.04 8.96
N VAL A 417 7.11 -16.35 9.99
CA VAL A 417 7.03 -16.80 11.39
C VAL A 417 6.13 -15.87 12.20
N THR A 418 5.14 -16.43 12.87
CA THR A 418 4.23 -15.70 13.76
C THR A 418 4.30 -16.21 15.20
N ARG A 419 3.83 -15.39 16.15
CA ARG A 419 3.72 -15.75 17.58
C ARG A 419 2.85 -17.01 17.76
N GLU A 420 1.79 -17.14 16.97
CA GLU A 420 0.90 -18.30 17.00
C GLU A 420 1.64 -19.58 16.60
N MET A 421 2.42 -19.56 15.53
CA MET A 421 3.22 -20.72 15.09
C MET A 421 4.25 -21.11 16.15
N LEU A 422 4.96 -20.14 16.72
CA LEU A 422 5.93 -20.41 17.80
C LEU A 422 5.27 -20.99 19.05
N ARG A 423 4.07 -20.51 19.41
CA ARG A 423 3.30 -21.03 20.55
C ARG A 423 2.84 -22.47 20.31
N GLN A 424 2.44 -22.81 19.09
CA GLN A 424 2.04 -24.18 18.71
C GLN A 424 3.22 -25.17 18.82
N LEU A 425 4.44 -24.70 18.58
CA LEU A 425 5.66 -25.49 18.80
C LEU A 425 6.10 -25.57 20.28
N GLY A 426 5.32 -25.00 21.20
CA GLY A 426 5.58 -25.03 22.65
C GLY A 426 6.49 -23.91 23.16
N TYR A 427 6.89 -22.94 22.32
CA TYR A 427 7.71 -21.82 22.75
C TYR A 427 6.87 -20.73 23.41
N LYS A 428 7.21 -20.36 24.65
CA LYS A 428 6.57 -19.24 25.35
C LYS A 428 6.82 -17.93 24.59
N GLN A 429 5.77 -17.12 24.45
CA GLN A 429 5.80 -15.82 23.77
C GLN A 429 5.55 -14.63 24.73
N GLU A 430 5.63 -14.90 26.03
CA GLU A 430 5.58 -13.90 27.08
C GLU A 430 7.01 -13.40 27.33
N ARG A 431 7.21 -12.09 27.23
CA ARG A 431 8.48 -11.41 27.51
C ARG A 431 8.19 -10.18 28.35
#